data_AF-A0A1J7FNS1-F1
#
_entry.id   AF-A0A1J7FNS1-F1
#
_cell.length_a   1.000
_cell.length_b   1.000
_cell.length_c   1.000
_cell.angle_alpha   90.00
_cell.angle_beta   90.00
_cell.angle_gamma   90.00
#
_symmetry.space_group_name_H-M   'P 1'
#
loop_
_entity.id
_entity.type
_entity.pdbx_description
1 polymer ?
#
loop_
_entity_poly.entity_id
_entity_poly.type
_entity_poly.pdbx_seq_one_letter_code
_entity_poly.pdbx_strand_id
1 'polypeptide(L)'
;MEGNGNTIKDVGKRITRVLFCGPHFPASNEYTAEYLQKHSCIKVDVLPLEDVPKAIGNYHVCIVKSMRLDSDIISRAVQMQLIMQYGVGLDGVDIDAATKHRIKVARIPSDGTGNSASCAEMAIYLMLGLLRKQNELQISIQQKKLGDPITDTLFGKTIFILGYENNLHNLRIVTLENNIPKTPLPNYKKTKLHCYKLSFDSSTNPKT
;
A
#
# COMPACT_ATOMS: atom_id res chain seq x y z
N MET A 1 60.61 -27.91 -16.99
CA MET A 1 59.54 -28.29 -17.92
C MET A 1 58.36 -28.68 -17.05
N GLU A 2 57.57 -27.67 -16.66
CA GLU A 2 56.21 -27.42 -17.20
C GLU A 2 55.17 -28.41 -16.63
N GLY A 3 54.02 -28.02 -16.09
CA GLY A 3 53.33 -26.73 -15.97
C GLY A 3 52.52 -26.68 -14.66
N ASN A 4 52.34 -25.52 -14.03
CA ASN A 4 51.30 -24.53 -14.36
C ASN A 4 49.93 -25.22 -14.50
N GLY A 5 49.09 -25.26 -13.48
CA GLY A 5 48.55 -24.07 -12.83
C GLY A 5 47.12 -23.90 -13.31
N ASN A 6 46.22 -24.80 -12.90
CA ASN A 6 44.80 -24.65 -13.20
C ASN A 6 44.16 -23.82 -12.08
N THR A 7 44.46 -22.51 -12.12
CA THR A 7 43.74 -21.50 -11.35
C THR A 7 42.33 -21.41 -11.95
N ILE A 8 41.40 -22.19 -11.39
CA ILE A 8 39.97 -21.94 -11.56
C ILE A 8 39.74 -20.55 -10.96
N LYS A 9 39.70 -19.54 -11.84
CA LYS A 9 39.37 -18.17 -11.48
C LYS A 9 37.97 -18.21 -10.90
N ASP A 10 37.91 -18.02 -9.59
CA ASP A 10 36.72 -17.68 -8.83
C ASP A 10 36.03 -16.52 -9.56
N VAL A 11 34.96 -16.82 -10.30
CA VAL A 11 34.12 -15.81 -10.95
C VAL A 11 33.42 -15.10 -9.81
N GLY A 12 34.06 -14.05 -9.30
CA GLY A 12 33.65 -13.28 -8.14
C GLY A 12 32.15 -13.02 -8.17
N LYS A 13 31.41 -13.70 -7.29
CA LYS A 13 29.95 -13.68 -7.22
C LYS A 13 29.51 -12.23 -7.00
N ARG A 14 29.01 -11.56 -8.05
CA ARG A 14 28.59 -10.15 -7.99
C ARG A 14 27.45 -10.02 -6.97
N ILE A 15 27.73 -9.35 -5.85
CA ILE A 15 26.76 -9.18 -4.76
C ILE A 15 25.79 -8.08 -5.14
N THR A 16 24.49 -8.40 -5.17
CA THR A 16 23.41 -7.42 -5.31
C THR A 16 23.05 -6.87 -3.93
N ARG A 17 23.07 -5.55 -3.80
CA ARG A 17 22.73 -4.87 -2.54
C ARG A 17 21.35 -4.23 -2.63
N VAL A 18 20.48 -4.60 -1.69
CA VAL A 18 19.12 -4.10 -1.55
C VAL A 18 19.08 -3.18 -0.32
N LEU A 19 18.67 -1.93 -0.52
CA LEU A 19 18.52 -0.93 0.52
C LEU A 19 17.05 -0.79 0.90
N PHE A 20 16.73 -0.86 2.19
CA PHE A 20 15.46 -0.38 2.73
C PHE A 20 15.64 0.99 3.36
N CYS A 21 14.84 1.97 2.93
CA CYS A 21 14.90 3.35 3.42
C CYS A 21 14.08 3.51 4.71
N GLY A 22 14.76 3.61 5.85
CA GLY A 22 14.18 3.90 7.16
C GLY A 22 13.70 2.67 7.95
N PRO A 23 13.49 2.84 9.27
CA PRO A 23 13.15 1.74 10.19
C PRO A 23 11.67 1.36 10.19
N HIS A 24 10.80 2.16 9.57
CA HIS A 24 9.35 1.93 9.58
C HIS A 24 8.98 0.65 8.84
N PHE A 25 7.88 0.00 9.23
CA PHE A 25 7.43 -1.29 8.66
C PHE A 25 8.53 -2.37 8.68
N PRO A 26 9.05 -2.75 9.87
CA PRO A 26 10.18 -3.67 10.00
C PRO A 26 9.92 -5.05 9.38
N ALA A 27 8.66 -5.52 9.43
CA ALA A 27 8.21 -6.75 8.80
C ALA A 27 8.61 -6.85 7.31
N SER A 28 8.63 -5.72 6.58
CA SER A 28 9.01 -5.72 5.16
C SER A 28 10.46 -6.15 4.92
N ASN A 29 11.40 -5.63 5.72
CA ASN A 29 12.82 -6.00 5.60
C ASN A 29 13.12 -7.33 6.30
N GLU A 30 12.42 -7.66 7.39
CA GLU A 30 12.57 -8.94 8.09
C GLU A 30 12.18 -10.12 7.19
N TYR A 31 10.97 -10.10 6.60
CA TYR A 31 10.52 -11.16 5.69
C TYR A 31 11.37 -11.23 4.43
N THR A 32 11.82 -10.09 3.91
CA THR A 32 12.71 -10.06 2.75
C THR A 32 14.07 -10.67 3.09
N ALA A 33 14.66 -10.33 4.23
CA ALA A 33 15.92 -10.90 4.69
C ALA A 33 15.79 -12.41 4.94
N GLU A 34 14.71 -12.86 5.58
CA GLU A 34 14.40 -14.27 5.83
C GLU A 34 14.30 -15.06 4.51
N TYR A 35 13.50 -14.57 3.56
CA TYR A 35 13.34 -15.19 2.24
C TYR A 35 14.68 -15.29 1.49
N LEU A 36 15.52 -14.26 1.63
CA LEU A 36 16.81 -14.18 0.96
C LEU A 36 17.96 -14.90 1.68
N GLN A 37 17.75 -15.51 2.84
CA GLN A 37 18.80 -16.26 3.56
C GLN A 37 19.44 -17.35 2.69
N LYS A 38 18.65 -17.95 1.78
CA LYS A 38 19.11 -18.98 0.83
C LYS A 38 19.94 -18.42 -0.34
N HIS A 39 19.99 -17.10 -0.49
CA HIS A 39 20.61 -16.40 -1.62
C HIS A 39 21.81 -15.55 -1.17
N SER A 40 22.97 -16.19 -0.99
CA SER A 40 24.21 -15.50 -0.52
C SER A 40 24.77 -14.42 -1.45
N CYS A 41 24.25 -14.28 -2.67
CA CYS A 41 24.57 -13.18 -3.59
C CYS A 41 23.75 -11.91 -3.35
N ILE A 42 22.75 -11.92 -2.45
CA ILE A 42 21.89 -10.76 -2.20
C ILE A 42 22.06 -10.35 -0.74
N LYS A 43 22.43 -9.08 -0.51
CA LYS A 43 22.53 -8.49 0.82
C LYS A 43 21.45 -7.44 1.01
N VAL A 44 20.76 -7.51 2.15
CA VAL A 44 19.71 -6.58 2.54
C VAL A 44 20.24 -5.70 3.66
N ASP A 45 20.26 -4.39 3.43
CA ASP A 45 20.66 -3.40 4.42
C ASP A 45 19.48 -2.47 4.69
N VAL A 46 19.34 -2.02 5.94
CA VAL A 46 18.38 -0.99 6.35
C VAL A 46 19.18 0.22 6.80
N LEU A 47 18.90 1.39 6.23
CA LEU A 47 19.56 2.63 6.65
C LEU A 47 18.56 3.62 7.24
N PRO A 48 18.96 4.40 8.26
CA PRO A 48 18.24 5.61 8.64
C PRO A 48 18.07 6.56 7.44
N LEU A 49 16.96 7.30 7.41
CA LEU A 49 16.62 8.17 6.28
C LEU A 49 17.69 9.22 5.97
N GLU A 50 18.36 9.71 7.00
CA GLU A 50 19.45 10.71 6.92
C GLU A 50 20.73 10.20 6.25
N ASP A 51 20.95 8.88 6.26
CA ASP A 51 22.15 8.26 5.69
C ASP A 51 21.92 7.73 4.28
N VAL A 52 20.66 7.59 3.86
CA VAL A 52 20.30 7.16 2.50
C VAL A 52 21.01 8.00 1.44
N PRO A 53 20.95 9.35 1.44
CA PRO A 53 21.60 10.15 0.40
C PRO A 53 23.12 9.95 0.31
N LYS A 54 23.78 9.61 1.43
CA LYS A 54 25.24 9.41 1.51
C LYS A 54 25.66 8.04 0.97
N ALA A 55 24.82 7.03 1.15
CA ALA A 55 25.17 5.64 0.87
C ALA A 55 24.48 5.04 -0.37
N ILE A 56 23.44 5.69 -0.91
CA ILE A 56 22.58 5.16 -1.99
C ILE A 56 23.36 4.74 -3.24
N GLY A 57 24.50 5.37 -3.53
CA GLY A 57 25.36 5.04 -4.67
C GLY A 57 25.92 3.62 -4.65
N ASN A 58 25.98 2.97 -3.49
CA ASN A 58 26.51 1.61 -3.31
C ASN A 58 25.45 0.50 -3.48
N TYR A 59 24.21 0.86 -3.83
CA TYR A 59 23.07 -0.05 -3.86
C TYR A 59 22.54 -0.26 -5.27
N HIS A 60 22.01 -1.46 -5.51
CA HIS A 60 21.47 -1.88 -6.80
C HIS A 60 19.94 -1.81 -6.82
N VAL A 61 19.31 -2.02 -5.67
CA VAL A 61 17.86 -1.94 -5.48
C VAL A 61 17.57 -1.08 -4.27
N CYS A 62 16.61 -0.18 -4.39
CA CYS A 62 16.13 0.66 -3.30
C CYS A 62 14.65 0.40 -3.05
N ILE A 63 14.31 0.02 -1.83
CA ILE A 63 12.94 -0.13 -1.33
C ILE A 63 12.59 1.12 -0.55
N VAL A 64 11.73 1.94 -1.13
CA VAL A 64 11.32 3.24 -0.58
C VAL A 64 9.99 3.05 0.14
N LYS A 65 9.94 3.45 1.41
CA LYS A 65 8.72 3.39 2.24
C LYS A 65 8.04 4.75 2.29
N SER A 66 8.43 5.58 3.25
CA SER A 66 7.87 6.92 3.49
C SER A 66 8.76 8.06 2.99
N MET A 67 9.97 7.77 2.51
CA MET A 67 10.91 8.77 2.03
C MET A 67 10.54 9.25 0.63
N ARG A 68 10.72 10.55 0.36
CA ARG A 68 10.69 11.07 -1.01
C ARG A 68 12.08 10.95 -1.64
N LEU A 69 12.19 10.25 -2.76
CA LEU A 69 13.37 10.24 -3.63
C LEU A 69 13.20 11.29 -4.72
N ASP A 70 13.82 12.44 -4.51
CA ASP A 70 13.89 13.51 -5.49
C ASP A 70 15.05 13.31 -6.49
N SER A 71 15.12 14.20 -7.49
CA SER A 71 16.18 14.18 -8.49
C SER A 71 17.59 14.29 -7.91
N ASP A 72 17.79 14.96 -6.78
CA ASP A 72 19.11 15.15 -6.17
C ASP A 72 19.60 13.83 -5.55
N ILE A 73 18.75 13.13 -4.80
CA ILE A 73 19.08 11.81 -4.25
C ILE A 73 19.25 10.77 -5.36
N ILE A 74 18.38 10.77 -6.37
CA ILE A 74 18.45 9.85 -7.50
C ILE A 74 19.76 10.03 -8.28
N SER A 75 20.26 11.26 -8.43
CA SER A 75 21.52 11.54 -9.14
C SER A 75 22.75 10.88 -8.48
N ARG A 76 22.69 10.63 -7.16
CA ARG A 76 23.75 9.97 -6.39
C ARG A 76 23.72 8.44 -6.51
N ALA A 77 22.64 7.87 -7.06
CA ALA A 77 22.38 6.43 -7.10
C ALA A 77 23.09 5.71 -8.26
N VAL A 78 24.42 5.81 -8.31
CA VAL A 78 25.25 5.42 -9.47
C VAL A 78 25.18 3.95 -9.90
N GLN A 79 24.89 3.02 -8.97
CA GLN A 79 24.77 1.57 -9.27
C GLN A 79 23.31 1.09 -9.35
N MET A 80 22.35 1.99 -9.13
CA MET A 80 20.95 1.64 -8.96
C MET A 80 20.34 1.12 -10.26
N GLN A 81 19.58 0.03 -10.16
CA GLN A 81 18.86 -0.58 -11.28
C GLN A 81 17.35 -0.50 -11.08
N LEU A 82 16.89 -0.54 -9.83
CA LEU A 82 15.48 -0.58 -9.47
C LEU A 82 15.19 0.23 -8.21
N ILE A 83 14.21 1.11 -8.31
CA ILE A 83 13.51 1.70 -7.16
C ILE A 83 12.15 1.02 -7.06
N MET A 84 11.88 0.39 -5.91
CA MET A 84 10.59 -0.21 -5.58
C MET A 84 9.93 0.66 -4.51
N GLN A 85 8.80 1.27 -4.86
CA GLN A 85 7.95 1.94 -3.88
C GLN A 85 7.15 0.89 -3.10
N TYR A 86 7.32 0.87 -1.78
CA TYR A 86 6.55 0.06 -0.87
C TYR A 86 5.15 0.66 -0.72
N GLY A 87 4.24 0.24 -1.60
CA GLY A 87 2.86 0.71 -1.66
C GLY A 87 2.34 0.80 -3.09
N VAL A 88 1.08 1.21 -3.21
CA VAL A 88 0.37 1.33 -4.50
C VAL A 88 0.64 2.67 -5.20
N GLY A 89 0.93 3.72 -4.44
CA GLY A 89 1.27 5.03 -4.97
C GLY A 89 2.67 5.06 -5.56
N LEU A 90 2.96 6.10 -6.35
CA LEU A 90 4.31 6.38 -6.87
C LEU A 90 4.77 7.81 -6.54
N ASP A 91 4.01 8.54 -5.72
CA ASP A 91 4.26 9.96 -5.41
C ASP A 91 5.56 10.20 -4.63
N GLY A 92 6.10 9.14 -4.02
CA GLY A 92 7.37 9.15 -3.29
C GLY A 92 8.62 9.15 -4.16
N VAL A 93 8.51 8.94 -5.48
CA VAL A 93 9.66 8.82 -6.37
C VAL A 93 9.51 9.77 -7.56
N ASP A 94 10.54 10.58 -7.82
CA ASP A 94 10.64 11.36 -9.06
C ASP A 94 10.92 10.41 -10.25
N ILE A 95 9.84 9.98 -10.91
CA ILE A 95 9.89 9.00 -12.02
C ILE A 95 10.66 9.56 -13.21
N ASP A 96 10.55 10.86 -13.48
CA ASP A 96 11.25 11.50 -14.61
C ASP A 96 12.75 11.52 -14.35
N ALA A 97 13.17 11.85 -13.13
CA ALA A 97 14.57 11.78 -12.73
C ALA A 97 15.11 10.34 -12.77
N ALA A 98 14.34 9.37 -12.26
CA ALA A 98 14.73 7.96 -12.33
C ALA A 98 14.91 7.48 -13.77
N THR A 99 13.98 7.86 -14.66
CA THR A 99 14.02 7.51 -16.09
C THR A 99 15.24 8.11 -16.78
N LYS A 100 15.59 9.38 -16.51
CA LYS A 100 16.80 10.03 -17.04
C LYS A 100 18.08 9.29 -16.63
N HIS A 101 18.11 8.72 -15.43
CA HIS A 101 19.23 7.93 -14.92
C HIS A 101 19.15 6.44 -15.31
N ARG A 102 18.18 6.04 -16.15
CA ARG A 102 17.94 4.65 -16.59
C ARG A 102 17.63 3.69 -15.42
N ILE A 103 17.07 4.22 -14.34
CA ILE A 103 16.64 3.45 -13.17
C ILE A 103 15.16 3.09 -13.36
N LYS A 104 14.83 1.79 -13.23
CA LYS A 104 13.44 1.34 -13.29
C LYS A 104 12.73 1.71 -12.01
N VAL A 105 11.46 2.11 -12.12
CA VAL A 105 10.59 2.35 -10.96
C VAL A 105 9.46 1.32 -10.98
N ALA A 106 9.25 0.66 -9.85
CA ALA A 106 8.17 -0.30 -9.64
C ALA A 106 7.39 0.07 -8.37
N ARG A 107 6.16 -0.46 -8.29
CA ARG A 107 5.28 -0.36 -7.12
C ARG A 107 4.74 -1.73 -6.77
N ILE A 108 4.16 -1.84 -5.59
CA ILE A 108 3.40 -3.02 -5.18
C ILE A 108 1.99 -2.88 -5.78
N PRO A 109 1.55 -3.83 -6.64
CA PRO A 109 0.19 -3.82 -7.14
C PRO A 109 -0.82 -3.93 -5.99
N SER A 110 -1.94 -3.24 -6.12
CA SER A 110 -3.08 -3.36 -5.20
C SER A 110 -3.83 -4.67 -5.39
N ASP A 111 -3.79 -5.25 -6.59
CA ASP A 111 -4.30 -6.58 -6.88
C ASP A 111 -3.36 -7.65 -6.32
N GLY A 112 -3.93 -8.65 -5.66
CA GLY A 112 -3.18 -9.78 -5.09
C GLY A 112 -2.48 -9.52 -3.76
N THR A 113 -2.46 -8.29 -3.23
CA THR A 113 -1.73 -7.94 -1.99
C THR A 113 -2.61 -7.69 -0.76
N GLY A 114 -3.93 -7.84 -0.90
CA GLY A 114 -4.90 -7.67 0.19
C GLY A 114 -5.10 -6.22 0.66
N ASN A 115 -4.26 -5.28 0.23
CA ASN A 115 -4.33 -3.86 0.62
C ASN A 115 -5.73 -3.28 0.38
N SER A 116 -6.29 -3.53 -0.81
CA SER A 116 -7.57 -2.95 -1.18
C SER A 116 -8.75 -3.55 -0.41
N ALA A 117 -8.70 -4.86 -0.09
CA ALA A 117 -9.69 -5.49 0.77
C ALA A 117 -9.60 -4.95 2.21
N SER A 118 -8.39 -4.85 2.77
CA SER A 118 -8.18 -4.30 4.11
C SER A 118 -8.63 -2.84 4.22
N CYS A 119 -8.39 -2.03 3.18
CA CYS A 119 -8.91 -0.66 3.11
C CYS A 119 -10.43 -0.61 3.10
N ALA A 120 -11.10 -1.51 2.35
CA ALA A 120 -12.55 -1.60 2.32
C ALA A 120 -13.14 -2.04 3.68
N GLU A 121 -12.53 -3.03 4.33
CA GLU A 121 -12.89 -3.47 5.68
C GLU A 121 -12.76 -2.33 6.70
N MET A 122 -11.64 -1.60 6.65
CA MET A 122 -11.42 -0.44 7.51
C MET A 122 -12.45 0.65 7.26
N ALA A 123 -12.83 0.92 6.00
CA ALA A 123 -13.87 1.90 5.69
C ALA A 123 -15.23 1.51 6.30
N ILE A 124 -15.62 0.23 6.19
CA ILE A 124 -16.85 -0.28 6.82
C ILE A 124 -16.77 -0.16 8.35
N TYR A 125 -15.64 -0.56 8.94
CA TYR A 125 -15.40 -0.45 10.37
C TYR A 125 -15.54 0.98 10.87
N LEU A 126 -14.92 1.94 10.18
CA LEU A 126 -15.00 3.37 10.54
C LEU A 126 -16.42 3.91 10.39
N MET A 127 -17.14 3.54 9.32
CA MET A 127 -18.56 3.93 9.16
C MET A 127 -19.42 3.44 10.31
N LEU A 128 -19.26 2.18 10.72
CA LEU A 128 -19.97 1.63 11.88
C LEU A 128 -19.55 2.31 13.18
N GLY A 129 -18.25 2.54 13.38
CA GLY A 129 -17.70 3.20 14.57
C GLY A 129 -18.25 4.62 14.75
N LEU A 130 -18.39 5.37 13.65
CA LEU A 130 -19.01 6.70 13.65
C LEU A 130 -20.50 6.64 14.02
N LEU A 131 -21.26 5.75 13.40
CA LEU A 131 -22.69 5.59 13.69
C LEU A 131 -22.95 5.15 15.13
N ARG A 132 -22.06 4.32 15.68
CA ARG A 132 -22.09 3.87 17.07
C ARG A 132 -21.45 4.85 18.04
N LYS A 133 -20.94 5.99 17.58
CA LYS A 133 -20.23 6.96 18.42
C LYS A 133 -19.20 6.26 19.32
N GLN A 134 -18.41 5.37 18.74
CA GLN A 134 -17.59 4.37 19.45
C GLN A 134 -16.83 4.96 20.65
N ASN A 135 -16.19 6.12 20.47
CA ASN A 135 -15.42 6.78 21.52
C ASN A 135 -16.30 7.29 22.67
N GLU A 136 -17.47 7.87 22.37
CA GLU A 136 -18.41 8.37 23.37
C GLU A 136 -19.05 7.21 24.15
N LEU A 137 -19.43 6.13 23.46
CA LEU A 137 -19.93 4.92 24.11
C LEU A 137 -18.88 4.30 25.02
N GLN A 138 -17.60 4.26 24.60
CA GLN A 138 -16.52 3.76 25.44
C GLN A 138 -16.42 4.56 26.75
N ILE A 139 -16.49 5.89 26.69
CA ILE A 139 -16.49 6.76 27.87
C ILE A 139 -17.72 6.51 28.74
N SER A 140 -18.91 6.41 28.14
CA SER A 140 -20.16 6.18 28.86
C SER A 140 -20.19 4.85 29.63
N ILE A 141 -19.68 3.77 29.00
CA ILE A 141 -19.54 2.46 29.64
C ILE A 141 -18.55 2.52 30.80
N GLN A 142 -17.43 3.22 30.66
CA GLN A 142 -16.48 3.43 31.76
C GLN A 142 -17.11 4.19 32.94
N GLN A 143 -18.05 5.10 32.65
CA GLN A 143 -18.84 5.82 33.64
C GLN A 143 -20.06 5.02 34.16
N LYS A 144 -20.23 3.76 33.73
CA LYS A 144 -21.37 2.89 34.08
C LYS A 144 -22.74 3.48 33.69
N LYS A 145 -22.77 4.32 32.66
CA LYS A 145 -24.01 4.89 32.12
C LYS A 145 -24.48 4.01 30.97
N LEU A 146 -25.74 3.58 31.02
CA LEU A 146 -26.35 2.69 30.04
C LEU A 146 -27.40 3.44 29.22
N GLY A 147 -27.46 3.17 27.91
CA GLY A 147 -28.45 3.79 27.02
C GLY A 147 -28.13 5.22 26.58
N ASP A 148 -26.94 5.74 26.89
CA ASP A 148 -26.49 7.08 26.49
C ASP A 148 -25.02 7.04 26.03
N PRO A 149 -24.60 7.74 24.95
CA PRO A 149 -25.46 8.43 24.01
C PRO A 149 -26.29 7.48 23.14
N ILE A 150 -27.42 7.98 22.64
CA ILE A 150 -28.17 7.32 21.58
C ILE A 150 -27.30 7.25 20.31
N THR A 151 -27.32 6.10 19.65
CA THR A 151 -26.56 5.81 18.44
C THR A 151 -27.46 5.48 17.26
N ASP A 152 -26.87 5.49 16.06
CA ASP A 152 -27.57 5.22 14.82
C ASP A 152 -27.21 3.85 14.23
N THR A 153 -28.12 3.31 13.42
CA THR A 153 -27.87 2.11 12.61
C THR A 153 -27.46 2.47 11.19
N LEU A 154 -26.68 1.61 10.53
CA LEU A 154 -26.38 1.73 9.10
C LEU A 154 -27.61 1.39 8.25
N PHE A 155 -28.51 0.56 8.77
CA PHE A 155 -29.75 0.18 8.10
C PHE A 155 -30.56 1.41 7.69
N GLY A 156 -30.97 1.47 6.42
CA GLY A 156 -31.75 2.58 5.87
C GLY A 156 -30.94 3.84 5.51
N LYS A 157 -29.61 3.86 5.75
CA LYS A 157 -28.74 4.97 5.33
C LYS A 157 -28.22 4.76 3.91
N THR A 158 -28.02 5.88 3.19
CA THR A 158 -27.39 5.88 1.86
C THR A 158 -25.89 6.12 2.01
N ILE A 159 -25.07 5.27 1.42
CA ILE A 159 -23.61 5.43 1.42
C ILE A 159 -23.17 5.92 0.04
N PHE A 160 -22.49 7.05 0.02
CA PHE A 160 -21.90 7.60 -1.19
C PHE A 160 -20.42 7.23 -1.26
N ILE A 161 -20.01 6.58 -2.34
CA ILE A 161 -18.63 6.19 -2.58
C ILE A 161 -18.08 7.02 -3.73
N LEU A 162 -17.05 7.81 -3.45
CA LEU A 162 -16.38 8.64 -4.44
C LEU A 162 -15.04 8.00 -4.84
N GLY A 163 -14.92 7.63 -6.11
CA GLY A 163 -13.74 6.95 -6.66
C GLY A 163 -14.03 5.48 -6.95
N TYR A 164 -14.21 5.16 -8.24
CA TYR A 164 -14.35 3.80 -8.73
C TYR A 164 -13.46 3.62 -9.97
N GLU A 165 -12.54 2.66 -9.90
CA GLU A 165 -11.57 2.38 -10.96
C GLU A 165 -11.89 1.07 -11.68
N ASN A 166 -11.95 1.14 -13.01
CA ASN A 166 -12.43 0.04 -13.87
C ASN A 166 -11.45 -1.14 -14.00
N ASN A 167 -10.19 -1.01 -13.60
CA ASN A 167 -9.14 -2.01 -13.84
C ASN A 167 -8.52 -2.56 -12.56
N LEU A 168 -9.07 -2.23 -11.39
CA LEU A 168 -8.57 -2.70 -10.11
C LEU A 168 -9.55 -3.74 -9.56
N HIS A 169 -9.19 -5.00 -9.66
CA HIS A 169 -10.04 -6.11 -9.26
C HIS A 169 -10.32 -6.21 -7.75
N ASN A 170 -10.01 -5.20 -6.91
CA ASN A 170 -10.16 -5.29 -5.46
C ASN A 170 -10.69 -4.05 -4.71
N LEU A 171 -11.45 -3.14 -5.32
CA LEU A 171 -12.44 -2.35 -4.56
C LEU A 171 -13.85 -2.88 -4.86
N ARG A 172 -14.35 -3.77 -4.01
CA ARG A 172 -15.74 -4.25 -4.03
C ARG A 172 -16.44 -3.83 -2.74
N ILE A 173 -16.96 -2.60 -2.70
CA ILE A 173 -18.16 -2.36 -1.91
C ILE A 173 -19.32 -2.83 -2.77
N VAL A 174 -19.73 -4.08 -2.58
CA VAL A 174 -21.01 -4.56 -3.10
C VAL A 174 -22.05 -4.17 -2.08
N THR A 175 -22.94 -3.26 -2.45
CA THR A 175 -24.31 -3.36 -1.94
C THR A 175 -25.28 -3.44 -3.10
N LEU A 176 -26.18 -4.41 -2.97
CA LEU A 176 -27.15 -4.86 -3.94
C LEU A 176 -28.28 -3.83 -4.15
N GLU A 177 -28.75 -3.91 -5.40
CA GLU A 177 -29.93 -3.37 -6.06
C GLU A 177 -29.99 -1.91 -6.55
N ASN A 178 -30.27 -1.84 -7.86
CA ASN A 178 -30.39 -0.68 -8.73
C ASN A 178 -31.76 -0.01 -8.59
N ASN A 179 -31.79 1.32 -8.47
CA ASN A 179 -32.61 2.24 -9.29
C ASN A 179 -32.60 3.67 -8.72
N ILE A 180 -31.71 4.55 -9.22
CA ILE A 180 -31.91 6.01 -9.19
C ILE A 180 -31.29 6.61 -10.48
N PRO A 181 -31.92 7.63 -11.13
CA PRO A 181 -31.46 8.19 -12.40
C PRO A 181 -30.08 8.84 -12.30
N LYS A 182 -29.26 8.68 -13.33
CA LYS A 182 -27.94 9.32 -13.47
C LYS A 182 -28.11 10.80 -13.83
N THR A 183 -27.98 11.71 -12.87
CA THR A 183 -27.76 13.14 -13.16
C THR A 183 -26.26 13.45 -13.19
N PRO A 184 -25.71 14.00 -14.28
CA PRO A 184 -24.31 14.42 -14.32
C PRO A 184 -24.10 15.70 -13.49
N LEU A 185 -23.07 15.72 -12.63
CA LEU A 185 -22.56 16.94 -12.02
C LEU A 185 -21.54 17.61 -12.97
N PRO A 186 -21.53 18.94 -13.08
CA PRO A 186 -20.62 19.64 -13.97
C PRO A 186 -19.20 19.70 -13.37
N ASN A 187 -18.20 19.40 -14.22
CA ASN A 187 -16.77 19.70 -14.05
C ASN A 187 -15.87 18.84 -13.14
N TYR A 188 -15.97 17.51 -13.18
CA TYR A 188 -14.85 16.64 -12.80
C TYR A 188 -14.48 15.66 -13.92
N LYS A 189 -13.29 15.86 -14.52
CA LYS A 189 -12.76 15.00 -15.59
C LYS A 189 -12.46 13.59 -15.03
N LYS A 190 -13.19 12.60 -15.55
CA LYS A 190 -12.91 11.14 -15.50
C LYS A 190 -12.96 10.43 -14.14
N THR A 191 -13.86 10.81 -13.23
CA THR A 191 -14.30 9.89 -12.17
C THR A 191 -15.73 9.46 -12.48
N LYS A 192 -15.96 8.18 -12.80
CA LYS A 192 -17.33 7.66 -12.83
C LYS A 192 -17.85 7.67 -11.41
N LEU A 193 -18.83 8.51 -11.15
CA LEU A 193 -19.55 8.55 -9.89
C LEU A 193 -20.60 7.43 -9.89
N HIS A 194 -20.53 6.57 -8.88
CA HIS A 194 -21.53 5.55 -8.66
C HIS A 194 -22.13 5.79 -7.27
N CYS A 195 -23.42 6.09 -7.24
CA CYS A 195 -24.19 6.21 -6.01
C CYS A 195 -24.90 4.87 -5.77
N TYR A 196 -24.71 4.29 -4.59
CA TYR A 196 -25.32 3.02 -4.21
C TYR A 196 -26.23 3.26 -3.01
N LYS A 197 -27.46 2.74 -3.08
CA LYS A 197 -28.38 2.73 -1.94
C LYS A 197 -28.31 1.36 -1.29
N LEU A 198 -27.99 1.30 0.01
CA LEU A 198 -28.09 0.04 0.74
C LEU A 198 -29.55 -0.23 1.07
N SER A 199 -30.10 -1.30 0.47
CA SER A 199 -31.38 -1.87 0.86
C SER A 199 -31.11 -3.16 1.60
N PHE A 200 -31.58 -3.25 2.83
CA PHE A 200 -31.57 -4.49 3.60
C PHE A 200 -32.99 -5.06 3.52
N ASP A 201 -33.14 -6.20 2.84
CA ASP A 201 -34.43 -6.87 2.80
C ASP A 201 -34.72 -7.47 4.18
N SER A 202 -35.87 -7.12 4.75
CA SER A 202 -36.35 -7.65 6.03
C SER A 202 -37.32 -8.83 5.83
N SER A 203 -37.46 -9.34 4.60
CA SER A 203 -38.36 -10.44 4.26
C SER A 203 -37.76 -11.85 4.51
N THR A 204 -37.28 -12.10 5.72
CA THR A 204 -37.35 -13.45 6.30
C THR A 204 -38.17 -13.39 7.57
N ASN A 205 -39.49 -13.40 7.38
CA ASN A 205 -40.42 -13.91 8.36
C ASN A 205 -40.58 -15.41 8.07
N PRO A 206 -39.96 -16.33 8.81
CA PRO A 206 -40.48 -17.69 8.84
C PRO A 206 -41.80 -17.62 9.62
N LYS A 207 -42.90 -17.66 8.86
CA LYS A 207 -44.20 -18.09 9.38
C LYS A 207 -44.03 -19.46 10.04
N THR A 208 -44.81 -19.64 11.11
CA THR A 208 -45.02 -20.82 11.99
C THR A 208 -43.96 -21.08 13.06
#